data_AF-A0AB34IUG5-F1
#
_entry.id   AF-A0AB34IUG5-F1
#
_cell.length_a   1.000
_cell.length_b   1.000
_cell.length_c   1.000
_cell.angle_alpha   90.00
_cell.angle_beta   90.00
_cell.angle_gamma   90.00
#
_symmetry.space_group_name_H-M   'P 1'
#
loop_
_entity.id
_entity.type
_entity.pdbx_description
1 polymer ?
#
loop_
_entity_poly.entity_id
_entity_poly.type
_entity_poly.pdbx_seq_one_letter_code
_entity_poly.pdbx_strand_id
1 'polypeptide(L)'
;MNAAQVNNEDEIGASPALMEGLIRDLGDISEPKQALSCFNVTKKEGNLQSSGSLQLQVTCLFCKHTFAATGATRCVEHMAKCPAAPNHLRKAFSSLVEKKQQKKRARQEQTAIMTEEYRIKKVEHEKQQATLLQQKIRVGLKMAECAAADDAIADFFFANGISFNVADNSINSYYHRMISTNLFGTILIDEIHMAILRRNLGRHTSAMVGNPLIRFHL
;
A
#
# COMPACT_ATOMS: atom_id res chain seq x y z
N MET A 1 -26.01 50.44 -43.32
CA MET A 1 -25.44 49.72 -42.17
C MET A 1 -24.04 49.32 -42.57
N ASN A 2 -23.05 50.07 -42.07
CA ASN A 2 -21.69 50.10 -42.59
C ASN A 2 -20.84 48.95 -42.05
N ALA A 3 -20.17 48.25 -42.96
CA ALA A 3 -19.10 47.32 -42.66
C ALA A 3 -17.87 48.11 -42.19
N ALA A 4 -17.49 47.93 -40.93
CA ALA A 4 -16.24 48.46 -40.38
C ALA A 4 -15.13 47.45 -40.67
N GLN A 5 -14.34 47.72 -41.71
CA GLN A 5 -13.02 47.13 -41.91
C GLN A 5 -12.07 47.79 -40.90
N VAL A 6 -11.68 47.05 -39.86
CA VAL A 6 -10.59 47.43 -38.96
C VAL A 6 -9.34 46.75 -39.48
N ASN A 7 -8.60 47.45 -40.33
CA ASN A 7 -7.23 47.09 -40.71
C ASN A 7 -6.31 47.62 -39.60
N ASN A 8 -5.98 46.76 -38.64
CA ASN A 8 -4.87 46.96 -37.71
C ASN A 8 -3.76 45.97 -38.11
N GLU A 9 -2.99 46.32 -39.14
CA GLU A 9 -1.74 45.67 -39.50
C GLU A 9 -0.57 46.50 -38.94
N ASP A 10 -0.52 46.67 -37.62
CA ASP A 10 0.75 46.98 -36.97
C ASP A 10 1.49 45.65 -36.77
N GLU A 11 2.13 45.20 -37.85
CA GLU A 11 3.09 44.11 -37.84
C GLU A 11 4.29 44.47 -36.94
N ILE A 12 4.14 44.28 -35.64
CA ILE A 12 5.27 44.01 -34.73
C ILE A 12 5.61 42.52 -34.87
N GLY A 13 5.75 42.07 -36.11
CA GLY A 13 6.37 40.80 -36.45
C GLY A 13 7.85 40.94 -36.14
N ALA A 14 8.40 40.05 -35.31
CA ALA A 14 9.84 39.93 -35.21
C ALA A 14 10.42 39.78 -36.62
N SER A 15 11.43 40.58 -36.97
CA SER A 15 12.06 40.55 -38.29
C SER A 15 12.28 39.10 -38.74
N PRO A 16 11.84 38.70 -39.95
CA PRO A 16 12.00 37.33 -40.45
C PRO A 16 13.44 36.81 -40.33
N ALA A 17 14.43 37.69 -40.47
CA ALA A 17 15.84 37.37 -40.33
C ALA A 17 16.26 36.95 -38.90
N LEU A 18 15.68 37.57 -37.87
CA LEU A 18 15.92 37.19 -36.47
C LEU A 18 15.32 35.81 -36.16
N MET A 19 14.21 35.49 -36.80
CA MET A 19 13.51 34.22 -36.62
C MET A 19 14.29 33.05 -37.25
N GLU A 20 14.85 33.23 -38.45
CA GLU A 20 15.70 32.22 -39.09
C GLU A 20 16.98 31.94 -38.31
N GLY A 21 17.61 32.98 -37.74
CA GLY A 21 18.76 32.80 -36.85
C GLY A 21 18.42 31.96 -35.63
N LEU A 22 17.30 32.27 -34.97
CA LEU A 22 16.85 31.54 -33.78
C LEU A 22 16.57 30.06 -34.08
N ILE A 23 15.96 29.78 -35.24
CA ILE A 23 15.64 28.41 -35.68
C ILE A 23 16.92 27.62 -35.95
N ARG A 24 17.93 28.24 -36.58
CA ARG A 24 19.22 27.60 -36.85
C ARG A 24 19.97 27.29 -35.57
N ASP A 25 19.93 28.19 -34.61
CA ASP A 25 20.65 28.06 -33.33
C ASP A 25 19.96 27.06 -32.38
N LEU A 26 18.65 26.84 -32.53
CA LEU A 26 17.88 25.93 -31.70
C LEU A 26 18.15 24.45 -31.99
N GLY A 27 18.64 24.11 -33.19
CA GLY A 27 19.00 22.73 -33.57
C GLY A 27 17.96 21.67 -33.18
N ASP A 28 18.42 20.50 -32.75
CA ASP A 28 17.56 19.46 -32.19
C ASP A 28 17.12 19.82 -30.76
N ILE A 29 15.85 20.21 -30.63
CA ILE A 29 15.23 20.56 -29.35
C ILE A 29 15.03 19.27 -28.54
N SER A 30 15.97 19.01 -27.65
CA SER A 30 16.00 17.81 -26.79
C SER A 30 15.72 18.14 -25.33
N GLU A 31 15.95 19.40 -24.91
CA GLU A 31 15.85 19.80 -23.52
C GLU A 31 14.77 20.87 -23.27
N PRO A 32 14.03 20.80 -22.14
CA PRO A 32 13.06 21.82 -21.77
C PRO A 32 13.67 23.23 -21.61
N LYS A 33 14.95 23.32 -21.22
CA LYS A 33 15.64 24.62 -21.02
C LYS A 33 15.79 25.42 -22.31
N GLN A 34 15.91 24.74 -23.45
CA GLN A 34 15.97 25.37 -24.77
C GLN A 34 14.68 26.13 -25.10
N ALA A 35 13.56 25.82 -24.44
CA ALA A 35 12.34 26.62 -24.60
C ALA A 35 12.53 28.07 -24.17
N LEU A 36 13.44 28.38 -23.24
CA LEU A 36 13.60 29.73 -22.70
C LEU A 36 14.14 30.73 -23.72
N SER A 37 14.87 30.30 -24.76
CA SER A 37 15.34 31.20 -25.82
C SER A 37 14.18 31.74 -26.69
N CYS A 38 13.03 31.07 -26.67
CA CYS A 38 11.80 31.50 -27.34
C CYS A 38 11.01 32.55 -26.54
N PHE A 39 11.51 33.01 -25.39
CA PHE A 39 10.81 33.94 -24.50
C PHE A 39 11.74 35.07 -24.06
N ASN A 40 11.19 36.26 -23.93
CA ASN A 40 11.80 37.32 -23.15
C ASN A 40 11.56 37.02 -21.66
N VAL A 41 12.63 36.75 -20.93
CA VAL A 41 12.57 36.44 -19.50
C VAL A 41 12.93 37.69 -18.72
N THR A 42 11.96 38.26 -18.02
CA THR A 42 12.19 39.34 -17.05
C THR A 42 12.13 38.77 -15.64
N LYS A 43 13.14 39.09 -14.83
CA LYS A 43 13.08 38.78 -13.40
C LYS A 43 12.11 39.77 -12.78
N LYS A 44 11.05 39.26 -12.16
CA LYS A 44 10.16 40.11 -11.38
C LYS A 44 10.95 40.54 -10.14
N GLU A 45 11.39 41.79 -10.11
CA GLU A 45 11.98 42.43 -8.93
C GLU A 45 10.87 42.65 -7.89
N GLY A 46 10.36 41.55 -7.33
CA GLY A 46 9.45 41.58 -6.20
C GLY A 46 10.26 41.78 -4.93
N ASN A 47 9.91 42.81 -4.17
CA ASN A 47 10.48 43.22 -2.89
C ASN A 47 11.16 42.08 -2.10
N LEU A 48 12.41 42.37 -1.77
CA LEU A 48 13.39 41.62 -1.00
C LEU A 48 12.89 41.26 0.41
N GLN A 49 11.84 40.44 0.58
CA GLN A 49 11.41 40.02 1.93
C GLN A 49 10.60 38.72 2.03
N SER A 50 10.30 38.02 0.92
CA SER A 50 9.64 36.72 1.01
C SER A 50 10.47 35.62 0.33
N SER A 51 11.30 34.97 1.14
CA SER A 51 11.91 33.67 0.87
C SER A 51 10.86 32.68 0.38
N GLY A 52 10.89 32.27 -0.90
CA GLY A 52 9.98 31.21 -1.34
C GLY A 52 10.14 30.70 -2.78
N SER A 53 10.12 31.54 -3.81
CA SER A 53 10.32 31.03 -5.18
C SER A 53 10.68 32.14 -6.17
N LEU A 54 11.73 31.92 -6.97
CA LEU A 54 12.08 32.77 -8.11
C LEU A 54 11.01 32.59 -9.19
N GLN A 55 9.97 33.42 -9.17
CA GLN A 55 9.02 33.53 -10.27
C GLN A 55 9.61 34.43 -11.36
N LEU A 56 9.77 33.85 -12.54
CA LEU A 56 10.17 34.57 -13.75
C LEU A 56 8.90 35.05 -14.45
N GLN A 57 8.88 36.30 -14.88
CA GLN A 57 7.89 36.78 -15.83
C GLN A 57 8.44 36.49 -17.22
N VAL A 58 7.67 35.77 -18.04
CA VAL A 58 8.09 35.35 -19.38
C VAL A 58 7.10 35.86 -20.40
N THR A 59 7.61 36.43 -21.49
CA THR A 59 6.82 36.92 -22.61
C THR A 59 7.21 36.17 -23.87
N CYS A 60 6.25 35.49 -24.50
CA CYS A 60 6.47 34.72 -25.72
C CYS A 60 6.92 35.63 -26.86
N LEU A 61 8.02 35.28 -27.55
CA LEU A 61 8.52 36.10 -28.67
C LEU A 61 7.54 36.13 -29.85
N PHE A 62 6.74 35.06 -30.03
CA PHE A 62 5.82 34.87 -31.15
C PHE A 62 4.45 35.51 -30.92
N CYS A 63 3.72 35.11 -29.87
CA CYS A 63 2.35 35.60 -29.62
C CYS A 63 2.26 36.74 -28.61
N LYS A 64 3.41 37.18 -28.05
CA LYS A 64 3.50 38.22 -26.99
C LYS A 64 2.73 37.93 -25.71
N HIS A 65 2.15 36.73 -25.57
CA HIS A 65 1.49 36.32 -24.34
C HIS A 65 2.49 36.30 -23.18
N THR A 66 2.12 36.95 -22.08
CA THR A 66 2.97 37.11 -20.89
C THR A 66 2.37 36.32 -19.74
N PHE A 67 3.19 35.52 -19.06
CA PHE A 67 2.78 34.73 -17.92
C PHE A 67 3.92 34.54 -16.92
N ALA A 68 3.58 34.14 -15.70
CA ALA A 68 4.56 33.81 -14.67
C ALA A 68 4.94 32.32 -14.71
N ALA A 69 6.24 32.03 -14.67
CA ALA A 69 6.78 30.68 -14.68
C ALA A 69 7.88 30.53 -13.62
N THR A 70 7.88 29.41 -12.90
CA THR A 70 8.96 29.02 -11.97
C THR A 70 10.06 28.20 -12.65
N GLY A 71 9.89 27.87 -13.93
CA GLY A 71 10.84 27.10 -14.73
C GLY A 71 10.37 26.91 -16.17
N ALA A 72 11.20 26.27 -16.99
CA ALA A 72 10.97 26.15 -18.44
C ALA A 72 9.77 25.26 -18.84
N THR A 73 9.19 24.52 -17.89
CA THR A 73 8.09 23.58 -18.16
C THR A 73 6.85 24.26 -18.72
N ARG A 74 6.45 25.41 -18.15
CA ARG A 74 5.29 26.16 -18.65
C ARG A 74 5.58 26.78 -20.03
N CYS A 75 6.83 27.16 -20.27
CA CYS A 75 7.28 27.65 -21.57
C CYS A 75 7.14 26.58 -22.66
N VAL A 76 7.55 25.34 -22.37
CA VAL A 76 7.37 24.19 -23.28
C VAL A 76 5.87 23.94 -23.58
N GLU A 77 5.02 23.94 -22.55
CA GLU A 77 3.58 23.72 -22.71
C GLU A 77 2.91 24.84 -23.52
N HIS A 78 3.35 26.10 -23.33
CA HIS A 78 2.91 27.22 -24.14
C HIS A 78 3.37 27.07 -25.59
N MET A 79 4.66 26.78 -25.84
CA MET A 79 5.20 26.63 -27.19
C MET A 79 4.52 25.53 -28.00
N ALA A 80 4.17 24.41 -27.37
CA ALA A 80 3.43 23.33 -27.99
C ALA A 80 2.04 23.77 -28.50
N LYS A 81 1.43 24.78 -27.85
CA LYS A 81 0.06 25.25 -28.14
C LYS A 81 0.00 26.65 -28.77
N CYS A 82 1.13 27.33 -28.90
CA CYS A 82 1.17 28.73 -29.35
C CYS A 82 0.72 28.81 -30.82
N PRO A 83 -0.34 29.56 -31.16
CA PRO A 83 -0.84 29.64 -32.53
C PRO A 83 0.13 30.38 -33.46
N ALA A 84 0.85 31.37 -32.93
CA ALA A 84 1.81 32.18 -33.67
C ALA A 84 3.21 31.54 -33.80
N ALA A 85 3.45 30.40 -33.15
CA ALA A 85 4.74 29.72 -33.21
C ALA A 85 4.87 28.91 -34.52
N PRO A 86 6.06 28.90 -35.15
CA PRO A 86 6.34 28.06 -36.32
C PRO A 86 6.02 26.58 -36.10
N ASN A 87 5.45 25.93 -37.12
CA ASN A 87 5.00 24.54 -37.05
C ASN A 87 6.08 23.55 -36.57
N HIS A 88 7.32 23.74 -37.00
CA HIS A 88 8.43 22.85 -36.61
C HIS A 88 8.73 22.94 -35.10
N LEU A 89 8.76 24.15 -34.52
CA LEU A 89 8.93 24.35 -33.08
C LEU A 89 7.77 23.73 -32.30
N ARG A 90 6.53 23.96 -32.73
CA ARG A 90 5.35 23.39 -32.07
C ARG A 90 5.45 21.86 -32.01
N LYS A 91 5.78 21.20 -33.13
CA LYS A 91 5.95 19.74 -33.19
C LYS A 91 7.05 19.25 -32.25
N ALA A 92 8.20 19.92 -32.24
CA ALA A 92 9.32 19.56 -31.37
C ALA A 92 8.95 19.66 -29.87
N PHE A 93 8.35 20.79 -29.45
CA PHE A 93 7.91 20.97 -28.06
C PHE A 93 6.74 20.06 -27.69
N SER A 94 5.82 19.77 -28.62
CA SER A 94 4.75 18.78 -28.41
C SER A 94 5.32 17.38 -28.13
N SER A 95 6.34 16.95 -28.86
CA SER A 95 7.03 15.67 -28.57
C SER A 95 7.63 15.64 -27.15
N LEU A 96 8.21 16.75 -26.68
CA LEU A 96 8.71 16.85 -25.31
C LEU A 96 7.59 16.76 -24.26
N VAL A 97 6.44 17.41 -24.52
CA VAL A 97 5.25 17.31 -23.65
C VAL A 97 4.76 15.86 -23.59
N GLU A 98 4.65 15.19 -24.73
CA GLU A 98 4.22 13.80 -24.82
C GLU A 98 5.17 12.86 -24.07
N LYS A 99 6.49 12.96 -24.28
CA LYS A 99 7.50 12.18 -23.55
C LYS A 99 7.37 12.37 -22.03
N LYS A 100 7.17 13.61 -21.58
CA LYS A 100 6.96 13.91 -20.16
C LYS A 100 5.66 13.28 -19.64
N GLN A 101 4.56 13.36 -20.41
CA GLN A 101 3.29 12.75 -20.03
C GLN A 101 3.37 11.23 -20.00
N GLN A 102 4.02 10.60 -20.97
CA GLN A 102 4.28 9.15 -20.99
C GLN A 102 5.07 8.72 -19.76
N LYS A 103 6.16 9.42 -19.43
CA LYS A 103 6.95 9.15 -18.22
C LYS A 103 6.13 9.32 -16.93
N LYS A 104 5.21 10.30 -16.89
CA LYS A 104 4.29 10.48 -15.76
C LYS A 104 3.31 9.32 -15.64
N ARG A 105 2.68 8.90 -16.74
CA ARG A 105 1.75 7.76 -16.78
C ARG A 105 2.44 6.45 -16.35
N ALA A 106 3.63 6.16 -16.90
CA ALA A 106 4.42 4.99 -16.52
C ALA A 106 4.76 4.97 -15.02
N ARG A 107 5.12 6.12 -14.44
CA ARG A 107 5.34 6.22 -12.98
C ARG A 107 4.07 5.95 -12.18
N GLN A 108 2.94 6.50 -12.63
CA GLN A 108 1.64 6.30 -11.97
C GLN A 108 1.22 4.82 -12.01
N GLU A 109 1.34 4.18 -13.17
CA GLU A 109 1.07 2.75 -13.35
C GLU A 109 1.99 1.90 -12.47
N GLN A 110 3.29 2.19 -12.44
CA GLN A 110 4.24 1.48 -11.58
C GLN A 110 3.90 1.62 -10.09
N THR A 111 3.51 2.82 -9.64
CA THR A 111 3.09 3.03 -8.25
C THR A 111 1.79 2.30 -7.92
N ALA A 112 0.86 2.20 -8.87
CA ALA A 112 -0.39 1.48 -8.68
C ALA A 112 -0.14 -0.03 -8.55
N ILE A 113 0.71 -0.60 -9.41
CA ILE A 113 1.12 -2.01 -9.34
C ILE A 113 1.79 -2.31 -8.01
N MET A 114 2.79 -1.51 -7.61
CA MET A 114 3.49 -1.70 -6.33
C MET A 114 2.53 -1.66 -5.13
N THR A 115 1.55 -0.76 -5.17
CA THR A 115 0.56 -0.63 -4.08
C THR A 115 -0.33 -1.86 -3.97
N GLU A 116 -0.79 -2.42 -5.10
CA GLU A 116 -1.63 -3.62 -5.07
C GLU A 116 -0.82 -4.87 -4.67
N GLU A 117 0.40 -5.01 -5.16
CA GLU A 117 1.30 -6.10 -4.73
C GLU A 117 1.55 -6.06 -3.22
N TYR A 118 1.78 -4.87 -2.66
CA TYR A 118 1.94 -4.69 -1.22
C TYR A 118 0.67 -5.11 -0.47
N ARG A 119 -0.51 -4.76 -0.99
CA ARG A 119 -1.80 -5.11 -0.38
C ARG A 119 -2.02 -6.63 -0.35
N ILE A 120 -1.72 -7.31 -1.46
CA ILE A 120 -1.81 -8.77 -1.55
C ILE A 120 -0.86 -9.44 -0.57
N LYS A 121 0.42 -9.02 -0.54
CA LYS A 121 1.43 -9.56 0.38
C LYS A 121 1.06 -9.36 1.84
N LYS A 122 0.48 -8.21 2.19
CA LYS A 122 0.01 -7.94 3.55
C LYS A 122 -1.08 -8.93 3.98
N VAL A 123 -2.10 -9.14 3.13
CA VAL A 123 -3.18 -10.10 3.41
C VAL A 123 -2.65 -11.53 3.50
N GLU A 124 -1.72 -11.91 2.63
CA GLU A 124 -1.10 -13.23 2.68
C GLU A 124 -0.30 -13.45 3.97
N HIS A 125 0.49 -12.46 4.39
CA HIS A 125 1.24 -12.49 5.63
C HIS A 125 0.31 -12.59 6.85
N GLU A 126 -0.79 -11.83 6.89
CA GLU A 126 -1.80 -11.91 7.95
C GLU A 126 -2.43 -13.32 8.02
N LYS A 127 -2.73 -13.93 6.86
CA LYS A 127 -3.22 -15.33 6.80
C LYS A 127 -2.19 -16.31 7.34
N GLN A 128 -0.93 -16.20 6.93
CA GLN A 128 0.15 -17.06 7.41
C GLN A 128 0.33 -16.94 8.93
N GLN A 129 0.28 -15.72 9.48
CA GLN A 129 0.32 -15.51 10.93
C GLN A 129 -0.87 -16.15 11.64
N ALA A 130 -2.08 -16.02 11.11
CA ALA A 130 -3.26 -16.65 11.67
C ALA A 130 -3.14 -18.19 11.70
N THR A 131 -2.61 -18.81 10.63
CA THR A 131 -2.36 -20.25 10.58
C THR A 131 -1.35 -20.69 11.63
N LEU A 132 -0.25 -19.95 11.80
CA LEU A 132 0.76 -20.26 12.82
C LEU A 132 0.17 -20.15 14.24
N LEU A 133 -0.70 -19.17 14.50
CA LEU A 133 -1.39 -19.05 15.78
C LEU A 133 -2.34 -20.23 16.03
N GLN A 134 -3.13 -20.64 15.02
CA GLN A 134 -4.00 -21.81 15.13
C GLN A 134 -3.22 -23.10 15.40
N GLN A 135 -2.07 -23.28 14.74
CA GLN A 135 -1.19 -24.42 14.99
C GLN A 135 -0.63 -24.40 16.43
N LYS A 136 -0.18 -23.24 16.93
CA LYS A 136 0.28 -23.09 18.32
C LYS A 136 -0.83 -23.44 19.32
N ILE A 137 -2.04 -22.93 19.10
CA ILE A 137 -3.21 -23.24 19.94
C ILE A 137 -3.49 -24.75 19.92
N ARG A 138 -3.50 -25.38 18.74
CA ARG A 138 -3.75 -26.82 18.60
C ARG A 138 -2.71 -27.67 19.34
N VAL A 139 -1.42 -27.31 19.23
CA VAL A 139 -0.35 -28.00 19.95
C VAL A 139 -0.53 -27.83 21.46
N GLY A 140 -0.82 -26.61 21.91
CA GLY A 140 -1.08 -26.32 23.33
C GLY A 140 -2.27 -27.10 23.89
N LEU A 141 -3.38 -27.18 23.14
CA LEU A 141 -4.56 -27.97 23.53
C LEU A 141 -4.23 -29.46 23.63
N LYS A 142 -3.52 -30.03 22.66
CA LYS A 142 -3.11 -31.44 22.70
C LYS A 142 -2.23 -31.74 23.92
N MET A 143 -1.31 -30.83 24.25
CA MET A 143 -0.48 -30.99 25.46
C MET A 143 -1.31 -30.94 26.74
N ALA A 144 -2.28 -30.04 26.84
CA ALA A 144 -3.19 -29.96 27.98
C ALA A 144 -4.09 -31.20 28.10
N GLU A 145 -4.57 -31.74 26.99
CA GLU A 145 -5.33 -33.00 26.93
C GLU A 145 -4.49 -34.17 27.43
N CYS A 146 -3.24 -34.30 26.98
CA CYS A 146 -2.32 -35.34 27.46
C CYS A 146 -2.06 -35.20 28.98
N ALA A 147 -1.78 -33.99 29.47
CA ALA A 147 -1.57 -33.76 30.91
C ALA A 147 -2.81 -34.12 31.74
N ALA A 148 -4.01 -33.75 31.29
CA ALA A 148 -5.25 -34.10 31.96
C ALA A 148 -5.53 -35.62 31.95
N ALA A 149 -5.14 -36.32 30.88
CA ALA A 149 -5.23 -37.77 30.81
C ALA A 149 -4.22 -38.44 31.76
N ASP A 150 -2.98 -37.94 31.81
CA ASP A 150 -1.95 -38.43 32.73
C ASP A 150 -2.37 -38.25 34.20
N ASP A 151 -2.92 -37.08 34.55
CA ASP A 151 -3.47 -36.81 35.89
C ASP A 151 -4.61 -37.78 36.22
N ALA A 152 -5.55 -38.02 35.29
CA ALA A 152 -6.66 -38.93 35.50
C ALA A 152 -6.20 -40.40 35.66
N ILE A 153 -5.18 -40.81 34.90
CA ILE A 153 -4.55 -42.12 35.05
C ILE A 153 -3.86 -42.21 36.41
N ALA A 154 -3.12 -41.19 36.83
CA ALA A 154 -2.46 -41.16 38.13
C ALA A 154 -3.48 -41.27 39.29
N ASP A 155 -4.58 -40.51 39.22
CA ASP A 155 -5.69 -40.59 40.18
C ASP A 155 -6.29 -42.00 40.23
N PHE A 156 -6.51 -42.64 39.07
CA PHE A 156 -7.04 -44.00 39.00
C PHE A 156 -6.09 -45.02 39.66
N PHE A 157 -4.79 -44.95 39.35
CA PHE A 157 -3.79 -45.85 39.92
C PHE A 157 -3.70 -45.66 41.44
N PHE A 158 -3.69 -44.41 41.89
CA PHE A 158 -3.68 -44.07 43.32
C PHE A 158 -4.93 -44.60 44.03
N ALA A 159 -6.13 -44.34 43.50
CA ALA A 159 -7.39 -44.77 44.10
C ALA A 159 -7.54 -46.29 44.20
N ASN A 160 -6.94 -47.05 43.27
CA ASN A 160 -6.99 -48.51 43.23
C ASN A 160 -5.77 -49.18 43.91
N GLY A 161 -4.85 -48.42 44.49
CA GLY A 161 -3.64 -48.97 45.12
C GLY A 161 -2.70 -49.67 44.13
N ILE A 162 -2.74 -49.32 42.85
CA ILE A 162 -1.89 -49.89 41.81
C ILE A 162 -0.55 -49.15 41.83
N SER A 163 0.56 -49.89 41.88
CA SER A 163 1.89 -49.29 41.83
C SER A 163 2.16 -48.59 40.50
N PHE A 164 2.74 -47.39 40.53
CA PHE A 164 3.16 -46.65 39.33
C PHE A 164 4.19 -47.41 38.49
N ASN A 165 4.90 -48.38 39.06
CA ASN A 165 5.83 -49.26 38.31
C ASN A 165 5.10 -50.10 37.24
N VAL A 166 3.78 -50.26 37.37
CA VAL A 166 2.91 -50.95 36.43
C VAL A 166 2.60 -50.07 35.20
N ALA A 167 2.78 -48.75 35.31
CA ALA A 167 2.65 -47.75 34.24
C ALA A 167 3.94 -47.54 33.42
N ASP A 168 4.89 -48.49 33.47
CA ASP A 168 6.10 -48.46 32.62
C ASP A 168 5.72 -48.39 31.13
N ASN A 169 6.55 -47.72 30.32
CA ASN A 169 6.32 -47.55 28.87
C ASN A 169 7.11 -48.58 28.02
N SER A 170 7.69 -49.61 28.65
CA SER A 170 8.30 -50.71 27.92
C SER A 170 7.28 -51.50 27.10
N ILE A 171 7.67 -52.03 25.94
CA ILE A 171 6.81 -52.71 24.95
C ILE A 171 6.00 -53.89 25.54
N ASN A 172 6.41 -54.45 26.68
CA ASN A 172 5.74 -55.55 27.37
C ASN A 172 5.15 -55.15 28.75
N SER A 173 5.05 -53.86 29.03
CA SER A 173 4.49 -53.38 30.29
C SER A 173 3.00 -53.72 30.40
N TYR A 174 2.51 -53.75 31.64
CA TYR A 174 1.09 -53.93 31.89
C TYR A 174 0.26 -52.82 31.26
N TYR A 175 0.78 -51.58 31.21
CA TYR A 175 0.17 -50.45 30.50
C TYR A 175 -0.03 -50.73 29.00
N HIS A 176 1.01 -51.17 28.28
CA HIS A 176 0.88 -51.55 26.87
C HIS A 176 -0.07 -52.72 26.67
N ARG A 177 -0.11 -53.70 27.61
CA ARG A 177 -1.11 -54.76 27.61
C ARG A 177 -2.52 -54.20 27.80
N MET A 178 -2.77 -53.34 28.78
CA MET A 178 -4.09 -52.72 29.01
C MET A 178 -4.62 -51.99 27.77
N ILE A 179 -3.75 -51.24 27.08
CA ILE A 179 -4.11 -50.49 25.87
C ILE A 179 -4.29 -51.42 24.66
N SER A 180 -3.40 -52.39 24.46
CA SER A 180 -3.42 -53.28 23.29
C SER A 180 -4.49 -54.37 23.33
N THR A 181 -4.92 -54.81 24.54
CA THR A 181 -5.87 -55.93 24.64
C THR A 181 -7.32 -55.52 24.32
N ASN A 182 -7.64 -54.22 24.18
CA ASN A 182 -8.93 -53.69 23.72
C ASN A 182 -10.20 -54.36 24.32
N LEU A 183 -10.08 -55.02 25.47
CA LEU A 183 -11.18 -55.71 26.16
C LEU A 183 -12.00 -54.73 27.03
N PHE A 184 -11.60 -53.46 27.05
CA PHE A 184 -12.23 -52.34 27.73
C PHE A 184 -12.51 -51.15 26.79
N GLY A 185 -12.36 -51.33 25.47
CA GLY A 185 -12.47 -50.26 24.47
C GLY A 185 -13.85 -49.61 24.37
N THR A 186 -14.91 -50.23 24.88
CA THR A 186 -16.26 -49.62 24.93
C THR A 186 -16.63 -49.11 26.32
N ILE A 187 -16.24 -49.80 27.39
CA ILE A 187 -16.71 -49.47 28.75
C ILE A 187 -15.87 -48.36 29.40
N LEU A 188 -14.54 -48.38 29.25
CA LEU A 188 -13.68 -47.38 29.90
C LEU A 188 -13.71 -46.04 29.15
N ILE A 189 -13.87 -46.06 27.82
CA ILE A 189 -13.98 -44.83 27.02
C ILE A 189 -15.27 -44.10 27.38
N ASP A 190 -16.40 -44.79 27.54
CA ASP A 190 -17.68 -44.17 27.93
C ASP A 190 -17.66 -43.64 29.37
N GLU A 191 -17.06 -44.34 30.34
CA GLU A 191 -16.94 -43.83 31.71
C GLU A 191 -16.00 -42.63 31.82
N ILE A 192 -14.87 -42.62 31.10
CA ILE A 192 -13.95 -41.49 31.05
C ILE A 192 -14.59 -40.31 30.30
N HIS A 193 -15.29 -40.55 29.17
CA HIS A 193 -16.05 -39.50 28.47
C HIS A 193 -17.14 -38.91 29.38
N MET A 194 -17.87 -39.75 30.12
CA MET A 194 -18.91 -39.30 31.06
C MET A 194 -18.34 -38.56 32.27
N ALA A 195 -17.18 -38.96 32.78
CA ALA A 195 -16.49 -38.26 33.86
C ALA A 195 -15.97 -36.88 33.41
N ILE A 196 -15.45 -36.78 32.18
CA ILE A 196 -15.00 -35.52 31.56
C ILE A 196 -16.21 -34.61 31.28
N LEU A 197 -17.32 -35.14 30.76
CA LEU A 197 -18.57 -34.39 30.55
C LEU A 197 -19.16 -33.88 31.88
N ARG A 198 -19.14 -34.69 32.95
CA ARG A 198 -19.60 -34.28 34.29
C ARG A 198 -18.73 -33.17 34.90
N ARG A 199 -17.40 -33.22 34.74
CA ARG A 199 -16.50 -32.15 35.19
C ARG A 199 -16.70 -30.83 34.42
N ASN A 200 -16.97 -30.89 33.11
CA ASN A 200 -17.21 -29.70 32.30
C ASN A 200 -18.61 -29.09 32.55
N LEU A 201 -19.65 -29.90 32.75
CA LEU A 201 -20.99 -29.41 33.12
C LEU A 201 -21.03 -28.79 34.53
N GLY A 202 -20.24 -29.30 35.47
CA GLY A 202 -20.13 -28.75 36.82
C GLY A 202 -19.38 -27.41 36.93
N ARG A 203 -18.53 -27.06 35.95
CA ARG A 203 -17.83 -25.77 35.92
C ARG A 203 -18.64 -24.64 35.29
N HIS A 204 -19.64 -24.95 34.46
CA HIS A 204 -20.50 -23.93 33.82
C HIS A 204 -21.66 -23.44 34.69
N THR A 205 -22.03 -24.14 35.76
CA THR A 205 -23.11 -23.72 36.66
C THR A 205 -22.65 -22.82 37.83
N SER A 206 -21.34 -22.68 38.05
CA SER A 206 -20.78 -21.84 39.12
C SER A 206 -20.30 -20.46 38.67
N ALA A 207 -20.28 -20.18 37.36
CA ALA A 207 -19.86 -18.88 36.81
C ALA A 207 -21.02 -17.91 36.48
N MET A 208 -22.26 -18.23 36.90
CA MET A 208 -23.46 -17.42 36.62
C MET A 208 -24.09 -16.77 37.87
N VAL A 209 -23.37 -16.72 38.99
CA VAL A 209 -23.83 -15.97 40.18
C VAL A 209 -22.78 -14.93 40.56
N GLY A 210 -22.98 -13.70 40.06
CA GLY A 210 -22.36 -12.50 40.63
C GLY A 210 -21.61 -11.60 39.66
N ASN A 211 -22.32 -10.72 38.97
CA ASN A 211 -22.00 -9.29 39.09
C ASN A 211 -23.18 -8.39 38.67
N PRO A 212 -23.75 -7.59 39.59
CA PRO A 212 -24.77 -6.61 39.28
C PRO A 212 -24.14 -5.27 38.81
N LEU A 213 -24.75 -4.69 37.77
CA LEU A 213 -24.90 -3.25 37.53
C LEU A 213 -23.63 -2.36 37.56
N ILE A 214 -23.07 -2.09 36.37
CA ILE A 214 -22.38 -0.83 36.12
C ILE A 214 -23.39 0.14 35.50
N ARG A 215 -23.82 1.09 36.33
CA ARG A 215 -24.66 2.24 36.02
C ARG A 215 -23.83 3.26 35.23
N PHE A 216 -24.21 3.56 34.00
CA PHE A 216 -23.73 4.76 33.31
C PHE A 216 -24.55 5.96 33.78
N HIS A 217 -23.92 6.88 34.51
CA HIS A 217 -24.40 8.25 34.66
C HIS A 217 -23.84 9.08 33.48
N LEU A 218 -24.77 9.58 32.67
CA LEU A 218 -24.63 10.86 31.97
C LEU A 218 -24.86 11.99 32.98
#